data_AF-A0A0R0DEJ2-F1
#
_entry.id   AF-A0A0R0DEJ2-F1
#
_cell.length_a   1.000
_cell.length_b   1.000
_cell.length_c   1.000
_cell.angle_alpha   90.00
_cell.angle_beta   90.00
_cell.angle_gamma   90.00
#
_symmetry.space_group_name_H-M   'P 1'
#
loop_
_entity.id
_entity.type
_entity.pdbx_description
1 polymer ?
#
loop_
_entity_poly.entity_id
_entity_poly.type
_entity_poly.pdbx_seq_one_letter_code
_entity_poly.pdbx_strand_id
1 'polypeptide(L)'
;MVIPTGHGPTITASDALLGSVLDGQGVEVERLSVAAASPAVILAFYVMHPIVSSVQTAYQELDQPLTTMQATADFLDGSLGEYRAYLARHADPELLRFFERAQVTDGADVPPPDLAAEDRSLSALLPAYALSELKDAFLMGFYLYLPFVVVDLVVSSILLALGMMMMSPVTISAPIKLILFVVLDGWSLLSQGLVLQYLDVPA
;
A
#
# COMPACT_ATOMS: atom_id res chain seq x y z
N MET A 1 13.57 15.27 -54.83
CA MET A 1 14.92 14.68 -54.83
C MET A 1 15.75 15.43 -53.81
N VAL A 2 15.84 14.88 -52.59
CA VAL A 2 16.96 14.85 -51.62
C VAL A 2 16.40 14.14 -50.38
N ILE A 3 17.02 13.02 -50.03
CA ILE A 3 16.98 12.31 -48.73
C ILE A 3 18.46 11.98 -48.46
N PRO A 4 19.01 11.80 -47.23
CA PRO A 4 18.67 12.25 -45.86
C PRO A 4 19.89 12.94 -45.16
N THR A 5 19.78 13.31 -43.87
CA THR A 5 20.61 12.80 -42.74
C THR A 5 20.48 13.68 -41.48
N GLY A 6 20.39 13.05 -40.29
CA GLY A 6 20.88 13.69 -39.05
C GLY A 6 19.93 13.77 -37.84
N HIS A 7 19.81 12.66 -37.10
CA HIS A 7 19.90 12.58 -35.62
C HIS A 7 19.00 13.48 -34.73
N GLY A 8 18.05 12.83 -34.03
CA GLY A 8 17.49 13.29 -32.75
C GLY A 8 15.97 13.07 -32.64
N PRO A 9 15.43 12.43 -31.58
CA PRO A 9 13.99 12.29 -31.40
C PRO A 9 13.38 13.64 -31.02
N THR A 10 12.62 14.24 -31.94
CA THR A 10 11.91 15.52 -31.77
C THR A 10 10.66 15.33 -30.90
N ILE A 11 10.84 15.08 -29.61
CA ILE A 11 9.78 15.03 -28.58
C ILE A 11 9.50 16.45 -28.06
N THR A 12 9.09 17.39 -28.92
CA THR A 12 8.99 18.80 -28.42
C THR A 12 7.86 19.65 -28.98
N ALA A 13 7.16 19.23 -30.05
CA ALA A 13 6.01 20.01 -30.55
C ALA A 13 4.66 19.44 -30.09
N SER A 14 4.52 18.11 -30.02
CA SER A 14 3.29 17.43 -29.63
C SER A 14 3.03 17.46 -28.11
N ASP A 15 4.07 17.30 -27.27
CA ASP A 15 3.95 17.37 -25.81
C ASP A 15 3.66 18.79 -25.30
N ALA A 16 4.23 19.81 -25.92
CA ALA A 16 4.00 21.21 -25.55
C ALA A 16 2.56 21.67 -25.86
N LEU A 17 1.97 21.16 -26.95
CA LEU A 17 0.60 21.48 -27.32
C LEU A 17 -0.42 20.71 -26.46
N LEU A 18 -0.14 19.44 -26.13
CA LEU A 18 -1.00 18.66 -25.24
C LEU A 18 -1.01 19.23 -23.80
N GLY A 19 0.15 19.65 -23.28
CA GLY A 19 0.26 20.27 -21.96
C GLY A 19 -0.54 21.56 -21.82
N SER A 20 -0.57 22.40 -22.86
CA SER A 20 -1.31 23.67 -22.83
C SER A 20 -2.84 23.52 -22.86
N VAL A 21 -3.34 22.44 -23.45
CA VAL A 21 -4.78 22.14 -23.54
C VAL A 21 -5.30 21.54 -22.23
N LEU A 22 -4.45 20.80 -21.50
CA LEU A 22 -4.78 20.17 -20.22
C LEU A 22 -4.71 21.17 -19.04
N ASP A 23 -3.83 22.17 -19.13
CA ASP A 23 -3.73 23.28 -18.17
C ASP A 23 -4.96 24.21 -18.20
N GLY A 24 -5.73 24.17 -19.31
CA GLY A 24 -6.92 25.01 -19.51
C GLY A 24 -8.25 24.43 -19.02
N GLN A 25 -8.33 23.14 -18.64
CA GLN A 25 -9.60 22.46 -18.34
C GLN A 25 -9.76 22.00 -16.89
N GLY A 26 -8.72 22.09 -16.05
CA GLY A 26 -8.81 21.72 -14.64
C GLY A 26 -8.95 20.21 -14.43
N VAL A 27 -7.90 19.62 -13.88
CA VAL A 27 -7.85 18.26 -13.31
C VAL A 27 -7.70 17.11 -14.33
N GLU A 28 -6.45 16.73 -14.56
CA GLU A 28 -6.09 15.43 -15.16
C GLU A 28 -5.83 14.42 -14.01
N VAL A 29 -6.89 13.80 -13.48
CA VAL A 29 -6.80 12.79 -12.38
C VAL A 29 -6.03 11.53 -12.84
N GLU A 30 -5.99 11.26 -14.14
CA GLU A 30 -5.51 9.99 -14.68
C GLU A 30 -3.98 9.87 -14.65
N ARG A 31 -3.23 10.97 -14.88
CA ARG A 31 -1.76 10.99 -14.79
C ARG A 31 -1.25 11.04 -13.35
N LEU A 32 -2.03 11.58 -12.43
CA LEU A 32 -1.65 11.68 -11.02
C LEU A 32 -1.67 10.30 -10.33
N SER A 33 -2.47 9.35 -10.82
CA SER A 33 -2.63 8.03 -10.21
C SER A 33 -1.33 7.19 -10.19
N VAL A 34 -0.64 7.09 -11.33
CA VAL A 34 0.59 6.29 -11.46
C VAL A 34 1.77 6.96 -10.72
N ALA A 35 1.89 8.29 -10.85
CA ALA A 35 2.93 9.04 -10.15
C ALA A 35 2.73 9.00 -8.63
N ALA A 36 1.48 9.11 -8.14
CA ALA A 36 1.16 8.99 -6.72
C ALA A 36 1.27 7.54 -6.19
N ALA A 37 1.04 6.52 -7.03
CA ALA A 37 1.22 5.12 -6.66
C ALA A 37 2.68 4.67 -6.62
N SER A 38 3.59 5.39 -7.30
CA SER A 38 4.98 4.99 -7.44
C SER A 38 5.72 4.82 -6.09
N PRO A 39 5.62 5.74 -5.11
CA PRO A 39 6.24 5.56 -3.81
C PRO A 39 5.68 4.36 -3.04
N ALA A 40 4.37 4.11 -3.14
CA ALA A 40 3.72 2.99 -2.47
C ALA A 40 4.21 1.64 -3.02
N VAL A 41 4.36 1.53 -4.34
CA VAL A 41 4.91 0.32 -4.98
C VAL A 41 6.36 0.08 -4.59
N ILE A 42 7.18 1.14 -4.59
CA ILE A 42 8.59 1.04 -4.15
C ILE A 42 8.68 0.61 -2.69
N LEU A 43 7.83 1.17 -1.82
CA LEU A 43 7.78 0.80 -0.40
C LEU A 43 7.31 -0.65 -0.20
N ALA A 44 6.32 -1.10 -0.97
CA ALA A 44 5.86 -2.48 -0.95
C ALA A 44 6.99 -3.45 -1.35
N PHE A 45 7.76 -3.12 -2.39
CA PHE A 45 8.95 -3.92 -2.75
C PHE A 45 10.00 -3.93 -1.64
N TYR A 46 10.22 -2.80 -0.98
CA TYR A 46 11.16 -2.71 0.14
C TYR A 46 10.74 -3.59 1.32
N VAL A 47 9.47 -3.55 1.71
CA VAL A 47 8.91 -4.38 2.80
C VAL A 47 8.91 -5.87 2.43
N MET A 48 8.67 -6.21 1.15
CA MET A 48 8.64 -7.60 0.67
C MET A 48 10.02 -8.20 0.38
N HIS A 49 11.10 -7.40 0.42
CA HIS A 49 12.47 -7.87 0.18
C HIS A 49 12.87 -9.14 0.98
N PRO A 50 12.63 -9.26 2.30
CA PRO A 50 12.99 -10.47 3.06
C PRO A 50 12.31 -11.74 2.52
N ILE A 51 11.04 -11.64 2.11
CA ILE A 51 10.28 -12.78 1.56
C ILE A 51 10.86 -13.22 0.21
N VAL A 52 11.24 -12.27 -0.64
CA VAL A 52 11.88 -12.60 -1.91
C VAL A 52 13.24 -13.27 -1.69
N SER A 53 14.00 -12.79 -0.69
CA SER A 53 15.31 -13.35 -0.38
C SER A 53 15.26 -14.78 0.20
N SER A 54 14.21 -15.12 0.96
CA SER A 54 14.04 -16.48 1.50
C SER A 54 13.71 -17.48 0.38
N VAL A 55 12.80 -17.11 -0.53
CA VAL A 55 12.47 -17.95 -1.70
C VAL A 55 13.69 -18.12 -2.61
N GLN A 56 14.47 -17.06 -2.82
CA GLN A 56 15.70 -17.13 -3.62
C GLN A 56 16.73 -18.08 -3.00
N THR A 57 16.89 -18.05 -1.67
CA THR A 57 17.80 -18.95 -0.95
C THR A 57 17.32 -20.40 -1.05
N ALA A 58 16.02 -20.64 -0.82
CA ALA A 58 15.40 -21.96 -0.98
C ALA A 58 15.56 -22.51 -2.42
N TYR A 59 15.54 -21.64 -3.43
CA TYR A 59 15.79 -22.03 -4.82
C TYR A 59 17.26 -22.38 -5.08
N GLN A 60 18.20 -21.73 -4.41
CA GLN A 60 19.64 -22.01 -4.54
C GLN A 60 20.05 -23.33 -3.87
N GLU A 61 19.35 -23.71 -2.79
CA GLU A 61 19.56 -24.96 -2.05
C GLU A 61 18.89 -26.17 -2.70
N LEU A 62 18.25 -25.97 -3.86
CA LEU A 62 17.51 -27.01 -4.54
C LEU A 62 18.45 -28.03 -5.21
N ASP A 63 18.54 -29.23 -4.63
CA ASP A 63 19.38 -30.32 -5.13
C ASP A 63 18.89 -30.91 -6.47
N GLN A 64 17.60 -30.75 -6.80
CA GLN A 64 17.00 -31.29 -8.02
C GLN A 64 16.28 -30.19 -8.82
N PRO A 65 16.38 -30.20 -10.16
CA PRO A 65 15.74 -29.18 -10.98
C PRO A 65 14.21 -29.33 -10.96
N LEU A 66 13.50 -28.20 -10.99
CA LEU A 66 12.03 -28.12 -11.06
C LEU A 66 11.49 -28.51 -12.44
N THR A 67 11.74 -29.75 -12.87
CA THR A 67 11.33 -30.26 -14.19
C THR A 67 9.95 -30.90 -14.20
N THR A 68 9.41 -31.23 -13.03
CA THR A 68 8.15 -31.95 -12.88
C THR A 68 7.18 -31.12 -12.07
N MET A 69 5.89 -31.16 -12.43
CA MET A 69 4.83 -30.44 -11.72
C MET A 69 4.79 -30.74 -10.22
N GLN A 70 5.07 -31.99 -9.82
CA GLN A 70 5.15 -32.38 -8.42
C GLN A 70 6.30 -31.69 -7.68
N ALA A 71 7.50 -31.68 -8.25
CA ALA A 71 8.66 -31.01 -7.66
C ALA A 71 8.42 -29.49 -7.51
N THR A 72 7.73 -28.87 -8.47
CA THR A 72 7.33 -27.46 -8.37
C THR A 72 6.30 -27.23 -7.27
N ALA A 73 5.30 -28.11 -7.13
CA ALA A 73 4.31 -28.01 -6.07
C ALA A 73 4.94 -28.16 -4.68
N ASP A 74 5.80 -29.16 -4.49
CA ASP A 74 6.48 -29.42 -3.22
C ASP A 74 7.43 -28.26 -2.84
N PHE A 75 8.14 -27.69 -3.83
CA PHE A 75 8.96 -26.50 -3.62
C PHE A 75 8.12 -25.28 -3.22
N LEU A 76 7.00 -25.03 -3.89
CA LEU A 76 6.12 -23.91 -3.56
C LEU A 76 5.52 -24.07 -2.16
N ASP A 77 5.16 -25.27 -1.76
CA ASP A 77 4.59 -25.49 -0.43
C ASP A 77 5.64 -25.23 0.67
N GLY A 78 6.87 -25.69 0.48
CA GLY A 78 7.97 -25.48 1.43
C GLY A 78 8.57 -24.06 1.42
N SER A 79 8.63 -23.40 0.26
CA SER A 79 9.26 -22.06 0.13
C SER A 79 8.37 -20.91 0.60
N LEU A 80 7.07 -21.14 0.76
CA LEU A 80 6.11 -20.13 1.20
C LEU A 80 5.96 -20.05 2.73
N GLY A 81 6.75 -20.79 3.51
CA GLY A 81 6.69 -20.76 4.98
C GLY A 81 6.82 -19.34 5.57
N GLU A 82 7.87 -18.62 5.20
CA GLU A 82 8.10 -17.22 5.62
C GLU A 82 6.97 -16.28 5.17
N TYR A 83 6.41 -16.51 3.98
CA TYR A 83 5.29 -15.72 3.49
C TYR A 83 4.02 -15.98 4.31
N ARG A 84 3.74 -17.24 4.65
CA ARG A 84 2.61 -17.61 5.53
C ARG A 84 2.82 -17.04 6.94
N ALA A 85 4.04 -17.11 7.47
CA ALA A 85 4.40 -16.50 8.74
C ALA A 85 4.17 -14.98 8.74
N TYR A 86 4.59 -14.29 7.68
CA TYR A 86 4.36 -12.86 7.50
C TYR A 86 2.85 -12.52 7.46
N LEU A 87 2.06 -13.25 6.66
CA LEU A 87 0.62 -13.04 6.59
C LEU A 87 -0.05 -13.29 7.94
N ALA A 88 0.33 -14.35 8.64
CA ALA A 88 -0.23 -14.69 9.94
C ALA A 88 0.15 -13.68 11.04
N ARG A 89 1.33 -13.07 10.95
CA ARG A 89 1.79 -12.04 11.90
C ARG A 89 0.95 -10.76 11.84
N HIS A 90 0.47 -10.40 10.65
CA HIS A 90 -0.29 -9.18 10.40
C HIS A 90 -1.81 -9.41 10.20
N ALA A 91 -2.23 -10.67 10.11
CA ALA A 91 -3.65 -11.01 10.10
C ALA A 91 -4.24 -11.01 11.52
N ASP A 92 -5.45 -10.48 11.65
CA ASP A 92 -6.25 -10.60 12.85
C ASP A 92 -6.58 -12.09 13.12
N PRO A 93 -6.26 -12.62 14.31
CA PRO A 93 -6.47 -14.04 14.61
C PRO A 93 -7.94 -14.48 14.57
N GLU A 94 -8.88 -13.58 14.85
CA GLU A 94 -10.31 -13.88 14.80
C GLU A 94 -10.80 -13.97 13.35
N LEU A 95 -10.35 -13.05 12.48
CA LEU A 95 -10.62 -13.11 11.04
C LEU A 95 -10.02 -14.38 10.42
N LEU A 96 -8.78 -14.73 10.78
CA LEU A 96 -8.14 -15.95 10.31
C LEU A 96 -8.98 -17.19 10.69
N ARG A 97 -9.36 -17.31 11.96
CA ARG A 97 -10.23 -18.40 12.44
C ARG A 97 -11.60 -18.42 11.77
N PHE A 98 -12.14 -17.26 11.41
CA PHE A 98 -13.37 -17.17 10.65
C PHE A 98 -13.21 -17.79 9.26
N PHE A 99 -12.15 -17.43 8.52
CA PHE A 99 -11.89 -17.98 7.18
C PHE A 99 -11.45 -19.44 7.19
N GLU A 100 -10.75 -19.91 8.23
CA GLU A 100 -10.44 -21.33 8.43
C GLU A 100 -11.72 -22.14 8.61
N ARG A 101 -12.64 -21.68 9.47
CA ARG A 101 -13.95 -22.34 9.66
C ARG A 101 -14.82 -22.30 8.41
N ALA A 102 -14.78 -21.20 7.65
CA ALA A 102 -15.57 -21.06 6.44
C ALA A 102 -15.11 -22.00 5.31
N GLN A 103 -13.87 -22.49 5.36
CA GLN A 103 -13.32 -23.42 4.38
C GLN A 103 -13.55 -24.89 4.71
N VAL A 104 -13.90 -25.20 5.96
CA VAL A 104 -14.28 -26.55 6.36
C VAL A 104 -15.58 -26.92 5.64
N THR A 105 -15.46 -27.72 4.60
CA THR A 105 -16.57 -28.39 3.91
C THR A 105 -16.61 -29.84 4.39
N ASP A 106 -17.80 -30.32 4.76
CA ASP A 106 -18.15 -31.68 5.22
C ASP A 106 -16.96 -32.62 5.55
N GLY A 107 -16.60 -32.67 6.84
CA GLY A 107 -15.77 -33.74 7.41
C GLY A 107 -14.29 -33.43 7.67
N ALA A 108 -13.81 -32.23 7.29
CA ALA A 108 -12.48 -31.77 7.71
C ALA A 108 -12.53 -31.13 9.10
N ASP A 109 -11.53 -31.37 9.94
CA ASP A 109 -11.41 -30.67 11.21
C ASP A 109 -10.92 -29.24 10.99
N VAL A 110 -11.47 -28.30 11.77
CA VAL A 110 -10.94 -26.93 11.83
C VAL A 110 -9.49 -27.03 12.34
N PRO A 111 -8.52 -26.38 11.66
CA PRO A 111 -7.14 -26.34 12.12
C PRO A 111 -7.05 -25.96 13.61
N PRO A 112 -6.22 -26.66 14.40
CA PRO A 112 -6.12 -26.36 15.81
C PRO A 112 -5.50 -24.97 16.00
N PRO A 113 -5.87 -24.24 17.07
CA PRO A 113 -5.50 -22.84 17.24
C PRO A 113 -4.00 -22.61 17.40
N ASP A 114 -3.25 -23.64 17.81
CA ASP A 114 -1.80 -23.71 17.98
C ASP A 114 -1.05 -24.19 16.72
N LEU A 115 -1.75 -24.41 15.60
CA LEU A 115 -1.11 -24.71 14.33
C LEU A 115 -0.10 -23.59 13.98
N ALA A 116 1.13 -24.01 13.68
CA ALA A 116 2.21 -23.12 13.29
C ALA A 116 1.80 -22.27 12.09
N ALA A 117 2.22 -21.01 12.08
CA ALA A 117 1.83 -20.06 11.03
C ALA A 117 2.23 -20.55 9.62
N GLU A 118 3.38 -21.21 9.52
CA GLU A 118 3.94 -21.79 8.28
C GLU A 118 3.08 -22.91 7.70
N ASP A 119 2.31 -23.62 8.54
CA ASP A 119 1.47 -24.75 8.11
C ASP A 119 0.03 -24.33 7.80
N ARG A 120 -0.33 -23.05 8.01
CA ARG A 120 -1.69 -22.57 7.78
C ARG A 120 -1.99 -22.38 6.30
N SER A 121 -3.24 -22.64 5.92
CA SER A 121 -3.66 -22.54 4.52
C SER A 121 -3.64 -21.09 4.01
N LEU A 122 -2.97 -20.88 2.87
CA LEU A 122 -2.91 -19.59 2.18
C LEU A 122 -4.30 -19.06 1.79
N SER A 123 -5.24 -19.95 1.44
CA SER A 123 -6.61 -19.54 1.10
C SER A 123 -7.39 -18.96 2.28
N ALA A 124 -6.99 -19.27 3.52
CA ALA A 124 -7.51 -18.62 4.74
C ALA A 124 -6.74 -17.36 5.09
N LEU A 125 -5.41 -17.41 5.01
CA LEU A 125 -4.52 -16.32 5.39
C LEU A 125 -4.70 -15.08 4.50
N LEU A 126 -4.80 -15.24 3.18
CA LEU A 126 -4.91 -14.13 2.24
C LEU A 126 -6.10 -13.20 2.51
N PRO A 127 -7.36 -13.68 2.58
CA PRO A 127 -8.50 -12.82 2.87
C PRO A 127 -8.48 -12.28 4.31
N ALA A 128 -7.96 -13.03 5.28
CA ALA A 128 -7.81 -12.58 6.67
C ALA A 128 -6.84 -11.40 6.76
N TYR A 129 -5.65 -11.54 6.17
CA TYR A 129 -4.63 -10.49 6.09
C TYR A 129 -5.18 -9.26 5.37
N ALA A 130 -5.75 -9.42 4.16
CA ALA A 130 -6.23 -8.29 3.38
C ALA A 130 -7.27 -7.44 4.12
N LEU A 131 -8.19 -8.07 4.86
CA LEU A 131 -9.19 -7.35 5.64
C LEU A 131 -8.60 -6.71 6.91
N SER A 132 -7.61 -7.35 7.52
CA SER A 132 -6.88 -6.80 8.68
C SER A 132 -6.10 -5.55 8.30
N GLU A 133 -5.35 -5.61 7.20
CA GLU A 133 -4.62 -4.48 6.64
C GLU A 133 -5.55 -3.34 6.22
N LEU A 134 -6.71 -3.64 5.64
CA LEU A 134 -7.69 -2.62 5.29
C LEU A 134 -8.22 -1.89 6.53
N LYS A 135 -8.48 -2.64 7.61
CA LYS A 135 -8.92 -2.07 8.90
C LYS A 135 -7.82 -1.17 9.49
N ASP A 136 -6.58 -1.62 9.49
CA ASP A 136 -5.46 -0.87 10.04
C ASP A 136 -5.16 0.38 9.21
N ALA A 137 -5.16 0.27 7.87
CA ALA A 137 -5.01 1.40 6.97
C ALA A 137 -6.13 2.45 7.15
N PHE A 138 -7.37 2.00 7.39
CA PHE A 138 -8.48 2.91 7.69
C PHE A 138 -8.30 3.64 9.02
N LEU A 139 -7.83 2.94 10.06
CA LEU A 139 -7.54 3.55 11.37
C LEU A 139 -6.38 4.55 11.29
N MET A 140 -5.30 4.22 10.58
CA MET A 140 -4.21 5.16 10.32
C MET A 140 -4.70 6.39 9.56
N GLY A 141 -5.47 6.18 8.47
CA GLY A 141 -6.08 7.27 7.71
C GLY A 141 -6.96 8.16 8.60
N PHE A 142 -7.73 7.57 9.51
CA PHE A 142 -8.54 8.31 10.47
C PHE A 142 -7.71 9.18 11.42
N TYR A 143 -6.63 8.63 12.01
CA TYR A 143 -5.75 9.40 12.90
C TYR A 143 -5.02 10.52 12.18
N LEU A 144 -4.59 10.28 10.95
CA LEU A 144 -3.96 11.29 10.09
C LEU A 144 -4.93 12.40 9.71
N TYR A 145 -6.21 12.06 9.51
CA TYR A 145 -7.24 13.03 9.15
C TYR A 145 -7.69 13.91 10.33
N LEU A 146 -7.66 13.37 11.54
CA LEU A 146 -8.13 14.03 12.77
C LEU A 146 -7.56 15.46 12.99
N PRO A 147 -6.24 15.73 12.93
CA PRO A 147 -5.72 17.09 13.11
C PRO A 147 -6.26 18.09 12.08
N PHE A 148 -6.51 17.64 10.84
CA PHE A 148 -7.06 18.50 9.79
C PHE A 148 -8.53 18.84 10.02
N VAL A 149 -9.31 17.91 10.57
CA VAL A 149 -10.70 18.16 10.99
C VAL A 149 -10.75 19.21 12.10
N VAL A 150 -9.83 19.14 13.06
CA VAL A 150 -9.73 20.14 14.13
C VAL A 150 -9.46 21.53 13.53
N VAL A 151 -8.55 21.64 12.56
CA VAL A 151 -8.30 22.91 11.85
C VAL A 151 -9.56 23.42 11.16
N ASP A 152 -10.31 22.57 10.45
CA ASP A 152 -11.57 22.97 9.81
C ASP A 152 -12.60 23.50 10.80
N LEU A 153 -12.76 22.81 11.94
CA LEU A 153 -13.71 23.19 12.97
C LEU A 153 -13.34 24.55 13.59
N VAL A 154 -12.06 24.75 13.90
CA VAL A 154 -11.55 26.01 14.45
C VAL A 154 -11.74 27.16 13.46
N VAL A 155 -11.31 27.00 12.21
CA VAL A 155 -11.48 28.03 11.17
C VAL A 155 -12.96 28.38 10.97
N SER A 156 -13.83 27.38 10.93
CA SER A 156 -15.28 27.59 10.80
C SER A 156 -15.84 28.41 11.96
N SER A 157 -15.47 28.08 13.20
CA SER A 157 -15.93 28.83 14.38
C SER A 157 -15.47 30.30 14.39
N ILE A 158 -14.23 30.56 13.92
CA ILE A 158 -13.69 31.92 13.82
C ILE A 158 -14.44 32.71 12.75
N LEU A 159 -14.71 32.12 11.58
CA LEU A 159 -15.46 32.80 10.51
C LEU A 159 -16.90 33.12 10.92
N LEU A 160 -17.55 32.19 11.64
CA LEU A 160 -18.87 32.42 12.21
C LEU A 160 -18.86 33.56 13.23
N ALA A 161 -17.84 33.63 14.10
CA ALA A 161 -17.68 34.71 15.07
C ALA A 161 -17.43 36.08 14.43
N LEU A 162 -16.74 36.11 13.29
CA LEU A 162 -16.48 37.33 12.51
C LEU A 162 -17.68 37.75 11.64
N GLY A 163 -18.77 36.96 11.60
CA GLY A 163 -19.93 37.22 10.77
C GLY A 163 -19.70 37.01 9.27
N MET A 164 -18.58 36.38 8.88
CA MET A 164 -18.23 36.13 7.48
C MET A 164 -18.91 34.86 6.96
N MET A 165 -20.24 34.87 6.84
CA MET A 165 -21.01 33.71 6.39
C MET A 165 -20.93 33.43 4.89
N MET A 166 -20.48 34.39 4.07
CA MET A 166 -20.35 34.21 2.62
C MET A 166 -19.03 33.55 2.19
N MET A 167 -18.05 33.49 3.08
CA MET A 167 -16.78 32.83 2.80
C MET A 167 -16.84 31.38 3.23
N SER A 168 -16.47 30.47 2.34
CA SER A 168 -16.37 29.04 2.65
C SER A 168 -15.20 28.81 3.63
N PRO A 169 -15.44 28.21 4.81
CA PRO A 169 -14.36 27.86 5.74
C PRO A 169 -13.28 26.96 5.13
N VAL A 170 -13.68 26.10 4.17
CA VAL A 170 -12.78 25.17 3.48
C VAL A 170 -11.72 25.89 2.67
N THR A 171 -12.06 27.02 2.04
CA THR A 171 -11.12 27.80 1.22
C THR A 171 -10.03 28.43 2.08
N ILE A 172 -10.36 28.81 3.31
CA ILE A 172 -9.41 29.39 4.26
C ILE A 172 -8.60 28.31 4.96
N SER A 173 -9.20 27.17 5.30
CA SER A 173 -8.51 26.08 6.00
C SER A 173 -7.54 25.32 5.09
N ALA A 174 -7.80 25.19 3.78
CA ALA A 174 -6.95 24.47 2.85
C ALA A 174 -5.46 24.88 2.89
N PRO A 175 -5.07 26.16 2.71
CA PRO A 175 -3.66 26.55 2.80
C PRO A 175 -3.06 26.35 4.20
N ILE A 176 -3.85 26.53 5.26
CA ILE A 176 -3.40 26.32 6.64
C ILE A 176 -3.06 24.84 6.88
N LYS A 177 -3.90 23.92 6.39
CA LYS A 177 -3.64 22.47 6.46
C LYS A 177 -2.36 22.08 5.74
N LEU A 178 -2.13 22.62 4.54
CA LEU A 178 -0.91 22.35 3.78
C LEU A 178 0.33 22.82 4.55
N ILE A 179 0.29 24.02 5.14
CA ILE A 179 1.38 24.52 5.98
C ILE A 179 1.58 23.61 7.20
N LEU A 180 0.51 23.24 7.90
CA LEU A 180 0.57 22.34 9.05
C LEU A 180 1.24 21.00 8.68
N PHE A 181 0.84 20.41 7.56
CA PHE A 181 1.38 19.14 7.10
C PHE A 181 2.88 19.23 6.76
N VAL A 182 3.31 20.31 6.11
CA VAL A 182 4.72 20.53 5.78
C VAL A 182 5.56 20.84 7.02
N VAL A 183 5.04 21.65 7.94
CA VAL A 183 5.74 22.02 9.19
C VAL A 183 5.95 20.81 10.10
N LEU A 184 5.01 19.87 10.12
CA LEU A 184 5.12 18.63 10.88
C LEU A 184 6.00 17.58 10.20
N ASP A 185 6.59 17.88 9.03
CA ASP A 185 7.28 16.90 8.20
C ASP A 185 6.42 15.64 7.95
N GLY A 186 5.17 15.87 7.54
CA GLY A 186 4.15 14.82 7.46
C GLY A 186 4.54 13.66 6.53
N TRP A 187 5.32 13.91 5.47
CA TRP A 187 5.81 12.85 4.58
C TRP A 187 6.77 11.88 5.27
N SER A 188 7.68 12.40 6.09
CA SER A 188 8.59 11.56 6.88
C SER A 188 7.85 10.77 7.94
N LEU A 189 6.90 11.40 8.64
CA LEU A 189 6.07 10.72 9.65
C LEU A 189 5.24 9.58 9.03
N LEU A 190 4.65 9.81 7.86
CA LEU A 190 3.88 8.80 7.13
C LEU A 190 4.75 7.61 6.69
N SER A 191 5.89 7.90 6.05
CA SER A 191 6.77 6.85 5.54
C SER A 191 7.40 6.02 6.67
N GLN A 192 7.84 6.67 7.75
CA GLN A 192 8.38 5.97 8.92
C GLN A 192 7.31 5.13 9.62
N GLY A 193 6.10 5.68 9.81
CA GLY A 193 4.99 4.96 10.41
C GLY A 193 4.62 3.69 9.65
N LEU A 194 4.59 3.76 8.32
CA LEU A 194 4.35 2.59 7.47
C LEU A 194 5.48 1.55 7.58
N VAL A 195 6.75 1.97 7.53
CA VAL A 195 7.87 1.02 7.61
C VAL A 195 7.92 0.32 8.96
N LEU A 196 7.75 1.08 10.05
CA LEU A 196 7.78 0.55 11.42
C LEU A 196 6.62 -0.41 11.72
N GLN A 197 5.51 -0.31 10.97
CA GLN A 197 4.40 -1.25 11.10
C GLN A 197 4.78 -2.66 10.63
N TYR A 198 5.60 -2.78 9.58
CA TYR A 198 5.91 -4.07 8.95
C TYR A 198 7.31 -4.60 9.27
N LEU A 199 8.26 -3.73 9.63
CA LEU A 199 9.65 -4.10 9.88
C LEU A 199 10.08 -3.67 11.29
N ASP A 200 10.67 -4.62 12.03
CA ASP A 200 11.35 -4.34 13.29
C ASP A 200 12.70 -3.67 12.99
N VAL A 201 12.72 -2.33 12.97
CA VAL A 201 13.94 -1.55 12.75
C VAL A 201 14.72 -1.44 14.07
N PRO A 202 15.97 -1.94 14.17
CA PRO A 202 16.79 -1.76 15.36
C PRO A 202 17.13 -0.27 15.57
N ALA A 203 17.06 0.17 16.82
CA ALA A 203 17.29 1.56 17.25
C ALA A 203 18.75 2.03 17.12
#